data_AF-A0A9P1H095-F1
#
_entry.id   AF-A0A9P1H095-F1
#
_cell.length_a   1.000
_cell.length_b   1.000
_cell.length_c   1.000
_cell.angle_alpha   90.00
_cell.angle_beta   90.00
_cell.angle_gamma   90.00
#
_symmetry.space_group_name_H-M   'P 1'
#
loop_
_entity.id
_entity.type
_entity.pdbx_description
1 polymer ?
#
loop_
_entity_poly.entity_id
_entity_poly.type
_entity_poly.pdbx_seq_one_letter_code
_entity_poly.pdbx_strand_id
1 'polypeptide(L)'
;MAPVKTNDVLQVPAYSQDSESAATEISWSQNLRTRTARYYIVQAKNTSQNNEDVPLYVQDRFYKDQDSNDFISKLPGAKREGDNWVVPIGDRFQYGQRTTLARAAGFVSMTRKISPTNTDSW
;
A
#
# COMPACT_ATOMS: atom_id res chain seq x y z
N MET A 1 -6.57 0.77 16.19
CA MET A 1 -6.77 0.40 14.78
C MET A 1 -8.14 0.88 14.36
N ALA A 2 -8.26 2.19 14.27
CA ALA A 2 -9.31 2.83 13.53
C ALA A 2 -9.14 2.52 12.04
N PRO A 3 -10.23 2.40 11.27
CA PRO A 3 -10.14 2.18 9.84
C PRO A 3 -9.47 3.39 9.19
N VAL A 4 -8.47 3.11 8.36
CA VAL A 4 -7.81 4.11 7.52
C VAL A 4 -8.81 4.65 6.50
N LYS A 5 -8.89 5.96 6.36
CA LYS A 5 -9.88 6.66 5.51
C LYS A 5 -9.21 7.35 4.33
N THR A 6 -9.98 7.55 3.27
CA THR A 6 -9.58 8.44 2.17
C THR A 6 -9.29 9.83 2.72
N ASN A 7 -8.20 10.45 2.25
CA ASN A 7 -7.60 11.71 2.72
C ASN A 7 -6.80 11.65 4.03
N ASP A 8 -6.68 10.50 4.69
CA ASP A 8 -5.69 10.36 5.76
C ASP A 8 -4.26 10.51 5.20
N VAL A 9 -3.32 10.90 6.05
CA VAL A 9 -1.90 11.00 5.69
C VAL A 9 -1.13 9.88 6.37
N LEU A 10 -0.45 9.07 5.55
CA LEU A 10 0.44 8.02 6.04
C LEU A 10 1.89 8.46 5.94
N GLN A 11 2.64 8.22 7.00
CA GLN A 11 4.08 8.27 7.01
C GLN A 11 4.61 6.85 6.84
N VAL A 12 5.15 6.58 5.66
CA VAL A 12 5.69 5.28 5.25
C VAL A 12 7.21 5.34 5.34
N PRO A 13 7.90 4.41 6.00
CA PRO A 13 9.36 4.36 5.97
C PRO A 13 9.89 4.28 4.53
N ALA A 14 11.02 4.90 4.24
CA ALA A 14 11.70 4.70 2.96
C ALA A 14 12.31 3.30 2.91
N TYR A 15 12.47 2.77 1.69
CA TYR A 15 13.14 1.49 1.50
C TYR A 15 14.54 1.50 2.12
N SER A 16 14.80 0.50 2.95
CA SER A 16 16.09 0.18 3.56
C SER A 16 16.44 -1.27 3.26
N GLN A 17 17.72 -1.62 3.43
CA GLN A 17 18.16 -3.01 3.23
C GLN A 17 17.51 -3.98 4.24
N ASP A 18 17.17 -3.51 5.45
CA ASP A 18 16.40 -4.28 6.44
C ASP A 18 14.97 -4.60 5.98
N SER A 19 14.41 -3.79 5.08
CA SER A 19 13.08 -4.05 4.51
C SER A 19 13.04 -5.35 3.70
N GLU A 20 14.18 -5.82 3.18
CA GLU A 20 14.27 -7.10 2.45
C GLU A 20 13.92 -8.29 3.34
N SER A 21 14.14 -8.21 4.67
CA SER A 21 13.73 -9.25 5.62
C SER A 21 12.21 -9.31 5.81
N ALA A 22 11.50 -8.22 5.52
CA ALA A 22 10.04 -8.13 5.57
C ALA A 22 9.38 -8.29 4.18
N ALA A 23 10.16 -8.71 3.18
CA ALA A 23 9.64 -8.98 1.84
C ALA A 23 8.90 -10.32 1.82
N THR A 24 7.70 -10.32 1.24
CA THR A 24 6.87 -11.50 1.06
C THR A 24 6.38 -11.57 -0.38
N GLU A 25 6.35 -12.77 -0.94
CA GLU A 25 5.78 -13.00 -2.26
C GLU A 25 4.31 -13.36 -2.12
N ILE A 26 3.45 -12.54 -2.71
CA ILE A 26 2.00 -12.76 -2.67
C ILE A 26 1.56 -13.22 -4.05
N SER A 27 0.89 -14.36 -4.08
CA SER A 27 0.22 -14.87 -5.27
C SER A 27 -1.29 -14.71 -5.14
N TRP A 28 -1.94 -14.16 -6.17
CA TRP A 28 -3.39 -14.00 -6.22
C TRP A 28 -3.93 -14.39 -7.60
N SER A 29 -5.20 -14.79 -7.66
CA SER A 29 -5.87 -15.11 -8.93
C SER A 29 -6.56 -13.87 -9.47
N GLN A 30 -6.31 -13.53 -10.73
CA GLN A 30 -6.99 -12.46 -11.46
C GLN A 30 -7.34 -12.97 -12.86
N ASN A 31 -8.63 -12.91 -13.24
CA ASN A 31 -9.13 -13.37 -14.55
C ASN A 31 -8.66 -14.79 -14.92
N LEU A 32 -8.79 -15.74 -13.98
CA LEU A 32 -8.36 -17.14 -14.15
C LEU A 32 -6.84 -17.32 -14.37
N ARG A 33 -6.03 -16.28 -14.12
CA ARG A 33 -4.57 -16.33 -14.16
C ARG A 33 -3.99 -16.08 -12.78
N THR A 34 -3.03 -16.90 -12.38
CA THR A 34 -2.23 -16.64 -11.18
C THR A 34 -1.25 -15.51 -11.46
N ARG A 35 -1.34 -14.46 -10.65
CA ARG A 35 -0.37 -13.36 -10.60
C ARG A 35 0.44 -13.49 -9.33
N THR A 36 1.71 -13.17 -9.44
CA THR A 36 2.67 -13.23 -8.34
C THR A 36 3.44 -11.94 -8.33
N ALA A 37 3.55 -11.30 -7.17
CA ALA A 37 4.37 -10.12 -7.00
C ALA A 37 5.01 -10.09 -5.61
N ARG A 38 6.17 -9.44 -5.54
CA ARG A 38 6.89 -9.21 -4.29
C ARG A 38 6.34 -7.96 -3.61
N TYR A 39 5.96 -8.12 -2.35
CA TYR A 39 5.46 -7.08 -1.46
C TYR A 39 6.39 -6.91 -0.27
N TYR A 40 6.46 -5.70 0.25
CA TYR A 40 7.17 -5.33 1.47
C TYR A 40 6.12 -4.94 2.51
N ILE A 41 6.19 -5.56 3.69
CA ILE A 41 5.32 -5.20 4.82
C ILE A 41 6.01 -4.10 5.60
N VAL A 42 5.44 -2.89 5.56
CA VAL A 42 5.98 -1.72 6.24
C VAL A 42 5.00 -1.25 7.30
N GLN A 43 5.53 -0.84 8.45
CA GLN A 43 4.72 -0.23 9.51
C GLN A 43 4.62 1.26 9.21
N ALA A 44 3.55 1.65 8.53
CA ALA A 44 3.26 3.06 8.26
C ALA A 44 2.55 3.68 9.47
N LYS A 45 2.71 4.98 9.69
CA LYS A 45 1.99 5.70 10.74
C LYS A 45 0.93 6.61 10.15
N ASN A 46 -0.29 6.53 10.65
CA ASN A 46 -1.35 7.44 10.25
C ASN A 46 -1.26 8.73 11.09
N THR A 47 -0.61 9.75 10.54
CA THR A 47 -0.42 11.03 11.24
C THR A 47 -1.73 11.78 11.44
N SER A 48 -2.77 11.46 10.65
CA SER A 48 -4.11 12.04 10.76
C SER A 48 -4.98 11.36 11.83
N GLN A 49 -4.63 10.14 12.25
CA GLN A 49 -5.36 9.38 13.26
C GLN A 49 -4.44 9.03 14.44
N ASN A 50 -3.98 10.05 15.19
CA ASN A 50 -3.18 9.89 16.41
C ASN A 50 -1.86 9.12 16.24
N ASN A 51 -1.26 9.11 15.05
CA ASN A 51 -0.06 8.32 14.74
C ASN A 51 -0.26 6.82 14.96
N GLU A 52 -1.46 6.30 14.72
CA GLU A 52 -1.71 4.86 14.79
C GLU A 52 -0.84 4.09 13.79
N ASP A 53 -0.28 2.96 14.24
CA ASP A 53 0.50 2.05 13.39
C ASP A 53 -0.44 1.27 12.45
N VAL A 54 -0.14 1.34 11.16
CA VAL A 54 -0.88 0.73 10.07
C VAL A 54 0.07 -0.17 9.27
N PRO A 55 -0.16 -1.50 9.27
CA PRO A 55 0.56 -2.40 8.39
C PRO A 55 0.17 -2.13 6.93
N LEU A 56 1.14 -1.68 6.14
CA LEU A 56 1.00 -1.36 4.72
C LEU A 56 1.79 -2.38 3.89
N TYR A 57 1.15 -2.92 2.86
CA TYR A 57 1.78 -3.79 1.87
C TYR A 57 2.14 -2.98 0.64
N VAL A 58 3.43 -2.79 0.38
CA VAL A 58 3.92 -2.01 -0.77
C VAL A 58 4.59 -2.95 -1.76
N GLN A 59 4.18 -2.97 -3.03
CA GLN A 59 4.87 -3.78 -4.03
C GLN A 59 6.25 -3.18 -4.34
N ASP A 60 7.16 -4.04 -4.79
CA ASP A 60 8.53 -3.69 -5.20
C ASP A 60 8.61 -2.44 -6.09
N ARG A 61 7.77 -2.38 -7.12
CA ARG A 61 7.70 -1.26 -8.09
C ARG A 61 7.32 0.10 -7.49
N PHE A 62 6.67 0.10 -6.32
CA PHE A 62 6.26 1.31 -5.61
C PHE A 62 7.28 1.68 -4.52
N TYR A 63 8.06 0.71 -4.04
CA TYR A 63 8.88 0.86 -2.83
C TYR A 63 10.38 0.96 -3.10
N LYS A 64 10.91 0.10 -3.97
CA LYS A 64 12.35 -0.04 -4.21
C LYS A 64 12.77 0.49 -5.56
N ASP A 65 11.95 0.24 -6.58
CA ASP A 65 12.23 0.64 -7.96
C ASP A 65 11.99 2.15 -8.14
N GLN A 66 13.05 2.95 -8.04
CA GLN A 66 12.98 4.41 -8.16
C GLN A 66 12.71 4.88 -9.61
N ASP A 67 13.06 4.05 -10.59
CA ASP A 67 12.89 4.35 -12.02
C ASP A 67 11.47 4.01 -12.50
N SER A 68 10.72 3.25 -11.70
CA SER A 68 9.32 2.95 -11.95
C SER A 68 8.45 4.21 -11.99
N ASN A 69 7.58 4.27 -13.00
CA ASN A 69 6.54 5.31 -13.09
C ASN A 69 5.52 5.24 -11.94
N ASP A 70 5.48 4.12 -11.23
CA ASP A 70 4.61 3.88 -10.09
C ASP A 70 5.32 4.13 -8.75
N PHE A 71 6.60 4.53 -8.74
CA PHE A 71 7.35 4.75 -7.49
C PHE A 71 6.64 5.72 -6.53
N ILE A 72 6.79 5.52 -5.22
CA ILE A 72 6.09 6.31 -4.18
C ILE A 72 6.26 7.83 -4.35
N SER A 73 7.41 8.29 -4.85
CA SER A 73 7.66 9.71 -5.11
C SER A 73 6.82 10.29 -6.27
N LYS A 74 6.27 9.44 -7.12
CA LYS A 74 5.42 9.81 -8.27
C LYS A 74 3.94 9.89 -7.90
N LEU A 75 3.58 9.52 -6.67
CA LEU A 75 2.22 9.71 -6.19
C LEU A 75 1.88 11.20 -6.05
N PRO A 76 0.62 11.57 -6.36
CA PRO A 76 0.16 12.93 -6.12
C PRO A 76 0.22 13.24 -4.61
N GLY A 77 0.95 14.30 -4.25
CA GLY A 77 1.07 14.75 -2.86
C GLY A 77 2.08 13.99 -2.01
N ALA A 78 2.80 13.00 -2.56
CA ALA A 78 3.91 12.37 -1.86
C ALA A 78 5.06 13.34 -1.62
N LYS A 79 5.59 13.32 -0.41
CA LYS A 79 6.76 14.11 0.00
C LYS A 79 7.73 13.24 0.76
N ARG A 80 9.02 13.50 0.63
CA ARG A 80 10.04 12.85 1.44
C ARG A 80 10.36 13.73 2.65
N GLU A 81 10.21 13.18 3.83
CA GLU A 81 10.59 13.78 5.11
C GLU A 81 11.64 12.91 5.78
N GLY A 82 12.91 13.26 5.56
CA GLY A 82 14.06 12.44 6.00
C GLY A 82 14.04 11.05 5.35
N ASP A 83 14.00 10.03 6.20
CA ASP A 83 13.93 8.61 5.79
C ASP A 83 12.50 8.09 5.71
N ASN A 84 11.50 8.96 5.65
CA ASN A 84 10.11 8.60 5.49
C ASN A 84 9.48 9.28 4.27
N TRP A 85 8.49 8.63 3.67
CA TRP A 85 7.58 9.16 2.69
C TRP A 85 6.26 9.51 3.34
N VAL A 86 5.89 10.78 3.28
CA VAL A 86 4.57 11.26 3.67
C VAL A 86 3.69 11.23 2.44
N VAL A 87 2.68 10.35 2.46
CA VAL A 87 1.78 10.12 1.33
C VAL A 87 0.33 10.31 1.77
N PRO A 88 -0.44 11.18 1.09
CA PRO A 88 -1.87 11.24 1.30
C PRO A 88 -2.52 10.00 0.70
N ILE A 89 -3.45 9.41 1.43
CA ILE A 89 -4.20 8.28 0.96
C ILE A 89 -5.26 8.77 -0.02
N GLY A 90 -5.02 8.49 -1.30
CA GLY A 90 -5.94 8.75 -2.40
C GLY A 90 -6.30 7.48 -3.17
N ASP A 91 -6.69 7.66 -4.43
CA ASP A 91 -7.20 6.59 -5.30
C ASP A 91 -6.22 5.48 -5.67
N ARG A 92 -4.92 5.64 -5.38
CA ARG A 92 -3.88 4.64 -5.65
C ARG A 92 -3.61 3.70 -4.48
N PHE A 93 -4.35 3.84 -3.39
CA PHE A 93 -4.31 2.90 -2.28
C PHE A 93 -5.53 1.99 -2.37
N GLN A 94 -5.30 0.68 -2.27
CA GLN A 94 -6.37 -0.28 -2.08
C GLN A 94 -6.48 -0.60 -0.60
N TYR A 95 -7.70 -0.68 -0.11
CA TYR A 95 -7.99 -1.01 1.27
C TYR A 95 -8.45 -2.47 1.33
N GLY A 96 -7.80 -3.26 2.16
CA GLY A 96 -8.21 -4.63 2.47
C GLY A 96 -8.62 -4.73 3.93
N GLN A 97 -9.85 -5.15 4.21
CA GLN A 97 -10.17 -5.74 5.51
C GLN A 97 -9.87 -7.23 5.42
N ARG A 98 -8.98 -7.74 6.27
CA ARG A 98 -8.88 -9.18 6.47
C ARG A 98 -10.11 -9.64 7.24
N THR A 99 -11.15 -10.07 6.54
CA THR A 99 -12.31 -10.70 7.17
C THR A 99 -11.97 -12.14 7.53
N THR A 100 -11.29 -12.35 8.66
CA THR A 100 -11.27 -13.66 9.33
C THR A 100 -10.95 -13.48 10.81
N LEU A 101 -12.01 -13.34 11.61
CA LEU A 101 -12.19 -13.87 12.97
C LEU A 101 -11.09 -13.72 14.05
N ALA A 102 -10.13 -12.80 13.92
CA ALA A 102 -9.33 -12.36 15.07
C ALA A 102 -8.79 -10.93 14.84
N ARG A 103 -9.51 -9.95 15.39
CA ARG A 103 -9.13 -8.53 15.47
C ARG A 103 -9.06 -7.81 14.11
N ALA A 104 -9.98 -6.87 13.89
CA ALA A 104 -10.04 -6.03 12.70
C ALA A 104 -8.78 -5.15 12.59
N ALA A 105 -7.75 -5.64 11.91
CA ALA A 105 -6.64 -4.86 11.41
C ALA A 105 -6.97 -4.51 9.95
N GLY A 106 -7.25 -3.23 9.69
CA GLY A 106 -7.31 -2.73 8.31
C GLY A 106 -5.90 -2.76 7.73
N PHE A 107 -5.72 -3.48 6.63
CA PHE A 107 -4.46 -3.49 5.90
C PHE A 107 -4.64 -2.60 4.68
N VAL A 108 -3.67 -1.73 4.43
CA VAL A 108 -3.65 -0.94 3.19
C VAL A 108 -2.65 -1.62 2.27
N SER A 109 -2.95 -1.71 0.98
CA SER A 109 -2.00 -2.13 -0.03
C SER A 109 -1.83 -1.04 -1.07
N MET A 110 -0.59 -0.78 -1.43
CA MET A 110 -0.25 0.20 -2.43
C MET A 110 -0.13 -0.50 -3.78
N THR A 111 -1.10 -0.27 -4.64
CA THR A 111 -1.25 -0.95 -5.93
C THR A 111 -2.04 -0.04 -6.85
N ARG A 112 -1.73 -0.08 -8.16
CA ARG A 112 -2.54 0.63 -9.15
C ARG A 112 -4.00 0.17 -9.01
N LYS A 113 -4.95 1.11 -8.93
CA LYS A 113 -6.38 0.79 -8.97
C LYS A 113 -6.60 -0.02 -10.25
N ILE A 114 -6.89 -1.31 -10.12
CA ILE A 114 -7.49 -2.05 -11.21
C ILE A 114 -8.91 -1.52 -11.18
N SER A 115 -9.20 -0.47 -11.93
CA SER A 115 -10.59 -0.16 -12.22
C SER A 115 -11.19 -1.46 -12.75
N PRO A 116 -12.28 -1.99 -12.18
CA PRO A 116 -13.12 -2.85 -12.97
C PRO A 116 -13.54 -1.96 -14.14
N THR A 117 -12.93 -2.17 -15.31
CA THR A 117 -13.54 -1.74 -16.56
C THR A 117 -14.95 -2.32 -16.47
N ASN A 118 -15.95 -1.44 -16.43
CA ASN A 118 -17.34 -1.79 -16.65
C ASN A 118 -17.36 -2.80 -17.80
N THR A 119 -17.63 -4.07 -17.50
CA THR A 119 -18.21 -4.93 -18.50
C THR A 119 -19.64 -4.47 -18.56
N ASP A 120 -19.88 -3.63 -19.58
CA ASP A 120 -21.19 -3.19 -20.04
C ASP A 120 -22.23 -4.30 -19.82
N SER A 121 -23.28 -3.94 -19.09
CA SER A 121 -24.53 -4.68 -19.08
C SER A 121 -25.29 -4.30 -20.35
N TRP A 122 -25.25 -5.13 -21.38
CA TRP A 122 -26.28 -5.25 -22.42
C TRP A 122 -26.28 -6.66 -23.01
#